data_AF-G9EKB5-F1
#
_entry.id   AF-G9EKB5-F1
#
_cell.length_a   1.000
_cell.length_b   1.000
_cell.length_c   1.000
_cell.angle_alpha   90.00
_cell.angle_beta   90.00
_cell.angle_gamma   90.00
#
_symmetry.space_group_name_H-M   'P 1'
#
loop_
_entity.id
_entity.type
_entity.pdbx_description
1 polymer ?
#
loop_
_entity_poly.entity_id
_entity_poly.type
_entity_poly.pdbx_seq_one_letter_code
_entity_poly.pdbx_strand_id
1 'polypeptide(L)'
;MKRNLIKGFVLLSLTFANLAQADFIFRTNTDTGCTYLSGRWIGTGTATNWFLGECIYHGTGTISDLDSTGHFTADVRADKESGSFLCPSHSKKQVTGICVNGSTTINTEYGNIAGNFSENSGDAKGTLAVGPGMSAEVDIQFSRVE
;
A
#
# COMPACT_ATOMS: atom_id res chain seq x y z
N MET A 1 52.82 19.11 28.22
CA MET A 1 51.95 18.37 29.17
C MET A 1 50.59 19.05 29.13
N LYS A 2 49.41 18.47 28.93
CA LYS A 2 48.84 17.12 28.76
C LYS A 2 47.52 17.38 27.99
N ARG A 3 47.33 16.76 26.82
CA ARG A 3 46.43 15.61 26.58
C ARG A 3 44.92 15.90 26.72
N ASN A 4 44.25 15.68 25.59
CA ASN A 4 42.87 15.16 25.42
C ASN A 4 41.74 16.19 25.24
N LEU A 5 41.76 16.89 24.12
CA LEU A 5 40.55 17.43 23.50
C LEU A 5 40.10 16.44 22.41
N ILE A 6 38.78 16.21 22.33
CA ILE A 6 38.06 15.44 21.30
C ILE A 6 38.08 13.90 21.50
N LYS A 7 37.36 13.44 22.53
CA LYS A 7 36.57 12.19 22.42
C LYS A 7 35.14 12.58 22.08
N GLY A 8 34.95 13.09 20.87
CA GLY A 8 33.64 13.35 20.30
C GLY A 8 33.55 12.54 19.03
N PHE A 9 32.70 11.51 19.05
CA PHE A 9 32.02 10.84 17.94
C PHE A 9 31.81 9.37 18.30
N VAL A 10 30.66 8.86 17.86
CA VAL A 10 30.23 7.47 17.86
C VAL A 10 29.43 7.04 19.11
N LEU A 11 28.23 6.55 18.81
CA LEU A 11 27.22 5.87 19.65
C LEU A 11 26.18 6.74 20.35
N LEU A 12 25.07 7.01 19.65
CA LEU A 12 23.69 6.63 20.06
C LEU A 12 22.58 7.36 19.26
N SER A 13 22.68 7.47 17.93
CA SER A 13 21.54 7.87 17.07
C SER A 13 20.77 6.69 16.48
N LEU A 14 20.99 5.46 16.98
CA LEU A 14 20.29 4.24 16.51
C LEU A 14 18.92 4.01 17.19
N THR A 15 18.34 5.01 17.85
CA THR A 15 16.96 4.95 18.35
C THR A 15 15.98 5.64 17.39
N PHE A 16 16.09 5.35 16.09
CA PHE A 16 14.90 5.32 15.24
C PHE A 16 14.56 3.84 15.08
N ALA A 17 14.01 3.26 16.14
CA ALA A 17 13.36 1.97 16.06
C ALA A 17 12.12 2.17 15.17
N ASN A 18 12.33 1.93 13.88
CA ASN A 18 11.33 1.83 12.83
C ASN A 18 10.23 0.87 13.25
N LEU A 19 9.03 1.39 13.52
CA LEU A 19 7.76 0.71 13.28
C LEU A 19 6.67 1.79 13.12
N ALA A 20 6.88 2.76 12.22
CA ALA A 20 5.70 3.32 11.55
C ALA A 20 5.22 2.20 10.63
N GLN A 21 4.38 1.31 11.18
CA GLN A 21 3.72 0.27 10.38
C GLN A 21 2.97 1.00 9.27
N ALA A 22 3.27 0.60 8.02
CA ALA A 22 2.67 1.19 6.85
C ALA A 22 1.47 0.31 6.53
N ASP A 23 0.27 0.85 6.69
CA ASP A 23 -0.93 0.04 6.54
C ASP A 23 -1.74 0.54 5.34
N PHE A 24 -2.25 -0.41 4.56
CA PHE A 24 -3.34 -0.11 3.65
C PHE A 24 -4.65 -0.40 4.36
N ILE A 25 -5.46 0.64 4.57
CA ILE A 25 -6.71 0.56 5.32
C ILE A 25 -7.88 0.89 4.40
N PHE A 26 -8.76 -0.09 4.17
CA PHE A 26 -9.96 0.09 3.38
C PHE A 26 -11.19 -0.11 4.27
N ARG A 27 -12.10 0.85 4.24
CA ARG A 27 -13.31 0.84 5.06
C ARG A 27 -14.56 0.65 4.21
N THR A 28 -15.57 0.03 4.79
CA THR A 28 -16.91 0.01 4.21
C THR A 28 -17.92 0.47 5.23
N ASN A 29 -19.01 1.07 4.75
CA ASN A 29 -20.07 1.60 5.60
C ASN A 29 -21.13 0.54 5.95
N THR A 30 -20.84 -0.73 5.70
CA THR A 30 -21.79 -1.84 5.91
C THR A 30 -21.28 -2.80 6.97
N ASP A 31 -22.17 -3.20 7.88
CA ASP A 31 -21.84 -4.15 8.97
C ASP A 31 -21.45 -5.54 8.44
N THR A 32 -21.89 -5.90 7.22
CA THR A 32 -21.52 -7.12 6.50
C THR A 32 -20.32 -6.95 5.55
N GLY A 33 -19.64 -5.81 5.63
CA GLY A 33 -18.65 -5.33 4.68
C GLY A 33 -17.59 -6.30 4.19
N CYS A 34 -17.08 -7.16 5.07
CA CYS A 34 -16.05 -8.12 4.72
C CYS A 34 -16.54 -9.23 3.76
N THR A 35 -17.86 -9.44 3.67
CA THR A 35 -18.49 -10.45 2.80
C THR A 35 -18.20 -10.19 1.32
N TYR A 36 -18.06 -8.92 0.95
CA TYR A 36 -17.86 -8.53 -0.45
C TYR A 36 -16.39 -8.43 -0.85
N LEU A 37 -15.48 -8.63 0.10
CA LEU A 37 -14.05 -8.40 -0.12
C LEU A 37 -13.42 -9.47 -1.03
N SER A 38 -13.76 -10.75 -0.86
CA SER A 38 -13.15 -11.84 -1.64
C SER A 38 -13.48 -11.72 -3.12
N GLY A 39 -12.74 -12.41 -3.99
CA GLY A 39 -12.98 -12.42 -5.43
C GLY A 39 -12.04 -11.54 -6.23
N ARG A 40 -12.43 -11.25 -7.48
CA ARG A 40 -11.58 -10.59 -8.48
C ARG A 40 -11.91 -9.11 -8.59
N TRP A 41 -10.86 -8.32 -8.67
CA TRP A 41 -10.92 -6.86 -8.75
C TRP A 41 -10.05 -6.37 -9.90
N ILE A 42 -10.48 -5.30 -10.54
CA ILE A 42 -9.70 -4.54 -11.53
C ILE A 42 -9.71 -3.08 -11.12
N GLY A 43 -8.71 -2.33 -11.54
CA GLY A 43 -8.67 -0.92 -11.22
C GLY A 43 -7.65 -0.15 -12.03
N THR A 44 -7.68 1.15 -11.84
CA THR A 44 -6.68 2.08 -12.33
C THR A 44 -6.05 2.80 -11.15
N GLY A 45 -4.78 3.14 -11.28
CA GLY A 45 -4.07 3.88 -10.27
C GLY A 45 -3.11 4.88 -10.88
N THR A 46 -3.03 6.05 -10.27
CA THR A 46 -2.05 7.08 -10.61
C THR A 46 -1.06 7.20 -9.46
N ALA A 47 0.23 7.14 -9.77
CA ALA A 47 1.30 7.42 -8.83
C ALA A 47 2.10 8.64 -9.28
N THR A 48 2.16 9.67 -8.43
CA THR A 48 2.79 10.96 -8.76
C THR A 48 3.92 11.27 -7.79
N ASN A 49 5.10 11.53 -8.33
CA ASN A 49 6.25 11.99 -7.55
C ASN A 49 7.04 13.03 -8.36
N TRP A 50 7.61 14.02 -7.69
CA TRP A 50 8.36 15.12 -8.33
C TRP A 50 9.52 14.63 -9.24
N PHE A 51 10.11 13.47 -8.94
CA PHE A 51 11.21 12.87 -9.70
C PHE A 51 10.73 11.91 -10.79
N LEU A 52 9.70 11.10 -10.51
CA LEU A 52 9.16 10.11 -11.45
C LEU A 52 8.18 10.71 -12.48
N GLY A 53 7.64 11.89 -12.18
CA GLY A 53 6.47 12.45 -12.85
C GLY A 53 5.19 11.73 -12.43
N GLU A 54 4.22 11.72 -13.35
CA GLU A 54 2.99 10.96 -13.22
C GLU A 54 3.13 9.60 -13.92
N CYS A 55 2.71 8.54 -13.23
CA CYS A 55 2.69 7.17 -13.73
C CYS A 55 1.27 6.63 -13.62
N ILE A 56 0.71 6.16 -14.73
CA ILE A 56 -0.66 5.58 -14.78
C ILE A 56 -0.54 4.07 -14.93
N TYR A 57 -1.30 3.34 -14.12
CA TYR A 57 -1.30 1.89 -14.06
C TYR A 57 -2.69 1.32 -14.20
N HIS A 58 -2.77 0.16 -14.85
CA HIS A 58 -3.89 -0.75 -14.76
C HIS A 58 -3.55 -1.86 -13.74
N GLY A 59 -4.47 -2.14 -12.83
CA GLY A 59 -4.30 -3.12 -11.77
C GLY A 59 -5.30 -4.26 -11.85
N THR A 60 -4.86 -5.46 -11.47
CA THR A 60 -5.74 -6.61 -11.22
C THR A 60 -5.45 -7.19 -9.84
N GLY A 61 -6.50 -7.58 -9.13
CA GLY A 61 -6.42 -8.17 -7.80
C GLY A 61 -7.26 -9.43 -7.70
N THR A 62 -6.80 -10.41 -6.94
CA THR A 62 -7.64 -11.55 -6.52
C THR A 62 -7.48 -11.73 -5.02
N ILE A 63 -8.57 -11.62 -4.29
CA ILE A 63 -8.62 -11.77 -2.84
C ILE A 63 -9.22 -13.14 -2.52
N SER A 64 -8.55 -13.93 -1.69
CA SER A 64 -9.06 -15.23 -1.24
C SER A 64 -10.30 -15.07 -0.37
N ASP A 65 -10.99 -16.17 -0.14
CA ASP A 65 -11.98 -16.20 0.94
C ASP A 65 -11.32 -15.92 2.29
N LEU A 66 -12.11 -15.35 3.20
CA LEU A 66 -11.69 -15.03 4.54
C LEU A 66 -11.78 -16.29 5.41
N ASP A 67 -10.80 -16.50 6.27
CA ASP A 67 -10.88 -17.55 7.29
C ASP A 67 -11.82 -17.16 8.46
N SER A 68 -11.98 -18.06 9.43
CA SER A 68 -12.84 -17.83 10.60
C SER A 68 -12.43 -16.64 11.47
N THR A 69 -11.22 -16.12 11.28
CA THR A 69 -10.66 -14.97 11.98
C THR A 69 -10.60 -13.71 11.11
N GLY A 70 -11.13 -13.78 9.87
CA GLY A 70 -11.18 -12.66 8.94
C GLY A 70 -9.89 -12.45 8.14
N HIS A 71 -8.91 -13.35 8.23
CA HIS A 71 -7.66 -13.23 7.48
C HIS A 71 -7.85 -13.68 6.03
N PHE A 72 -7.11 -13.03 5.13
CA PHE A 72 -7.11 -13.35 3.70
C PHE A 72 -5.72 -13.17 3.09
N THR A 73 -5.57 -13.72 1.88
CA THR A 73 -4.44 -13.46 0.98
C THR A 73 -4.95 -12.71 -0.25
N ALA A 74 -4.14 -11.81 -0.79
CA ALA A 74 -4.45 -11.08 -2.01
C ALA A 74 -3.27 -11.09 -2.97
N ASP A 75 -3.52 -11.54 -4.20
CA ASP A 75 -2.59 -11.43 -5.31
C ASP A 75 -2.89 -10.16 -6.10
N VAL A 76 -1.99 -9.19 -6.07
CA VAL A 76 -2.12 -7.90 -6.74
C VAL A 76 -1.09 -7.79 -7.86
N ARG A 77 -1.54 -7.31 -9.01
CA ARG A 77 -0.71 -6.97 -10.17
C ARG A 77 -0.98 -5.54 -10.59
N ALA A 78 0.05 -4.83 -10.99
CA ALA A 78 -0.05 -3.51 -11.58
C ALA A 78 0.85 -3.45 -12.81
N ASP A 79 0.28 -3.03 -13.93
CA ASP A 79 0.92 -2.92 -15.23
C ASP A 79 0.88 -1.45 -15.65
N LYS A 80 2.05 -0.91 -16.03
CA LYS A 80 2.14 0.48 -16.47
C LYS A 80 1.38 0.67 -17.77
N GLU A 81 0.46 1.61 -17.77
CA GLU A 81 -0.27 2.05 -18.94
C GLU A 81 0.46 3.22 -19.61
N SER A 82 0.86 4.22 -18.83
CA SER A 82 1.62 5.38 -19.33
C SER A 82 2.44 6.06 -18.24
N GLY A 83 3.30 6.99 -18.62
CA GLY A 83 4.21 7.72 -17.74
C GLY A 83 5.67 7.65 -18.18
N SER A 84 6.56 8.14 -17.33
CA SER A 84 8.00 8.20 -17.63
C SER A 84 8.63 6.81 -17.78
N PHE A 85 9.84 6.77 -18.37
CA PHE A 85 10.64 5.55 -18.42
C PHE A 85 11.06 5.05 -17.02
N LEU A 86 11.10 5.96 -16.03
CA LEU A 86 11.45 5.63 -14.64
C LEU A 86 10.29 4.94 -13.90
N CYS A 87 9.05 5.08 -14.39
CA CYS A 87 7.91 4.35 -13.86
C CYS A 87 8.12 2.83 -14.07
N PRO A 88 8.08 2.01 -13.00
CA PRO A 88 8.13 0.56 -13.11
C PRO A 88 7.13 0.04 -14.14
N SER A 89 7.53 -0.92 -14.98
CA SER A 89 6.65 -1.43 -16.03
C SER A 89 5.60 -2.42 -15.51
N HIS A 90 5.97 -3.24 -14.53
CA HIS A 90 5.14 -4.30 -13.98
C HIS A 90 5.48 -4.54 -12.52
N SER A 91 4.47 -4.83 -11.70
CA SER A 91 4.63 -5.30 -10.33
C SER A 91 3.62 -6.41 -10.06
N LYS A 92 4.08 -7.44 -9.34
CA LYS A 92 3.23 -8.50 -8.80
C LYS A 92 3.61 -8.75 -7.35
N LYS A 93 2.63 -8.73 -6.46
CA LYS A 93 2.82 -8.99 -5.03
C LYS A 93 1.68 -9.84 -4.50
N GLN A 94 2.03 -10.76 -3.62
CA GLN A 94 1.07 -11.40 -2.74
C GLN A 94 1.17 -10.69 -1.39
N VAL A 95 0.02 -10.27 -0.86
CA VAL A 95 -0.08 -9.63 0.44
C VAL A 95 -1.08 -10.37 1.31
N THR A 96 -0.93 -10.23 2.62
CA THR A 96 -1.87 -10.76 3.60
C THR A 96 -2.57 -9.62 4.28
N GLY A 97 -3.85 -9.81 4.59
CA GLY A 97 -4.61 -8.83 5.34
C GLY A 97 -5.63 -9.48 6.26
N ILE A 98 -6.31 -8.63 7.01
CA ILE A 98 -7.41 -9.00 7.88
C ILE A 98 -8.58 -8.06 7.62
N CYS A 99 -9.80 -8.59 7.60
CA CYS A 99 -11.01 -7.79 7.59
C CYS A 99 -11.86 -8.11 8.81
N VAL A 100 -12.09 -7.10 9.64
CA VAL A 100 -12.92 -7.20 10.84
C VAL A 100 -13.86 -6.02 10.87
N ASN A 101 -15.16 -6.29 11.03
CA ASN A 101 -16.21 -5.26 11.15
C ASN A 101 -16.17 -4.22 10.02
N GLY A 102 -15.96 -4.66 8.78
CA GLY A 102 -15.91 -3.78 7.61
C GLY A 102 -14.61 -2.96 7.47
N SER A 103 -13.62 -3.19 8.33
CA SER A 103 -12.29 -2.58 8.22
C SER A 103 -11.30 -3.62 7.71
N THR A 104 -10.80 -3.41 6.50
CA THR A 104 -9.73 -4.21 5.90
C THR A 104 -8.38 -3.55 6.15
N THR A 105 -7.43 -4.30 6.70
CA THR A 105 -6.05 -3.87 6.91
C THR A 105 -5.09 -4.82 6.20
N ILE A 106 -4.24 -4.29 5.34
CA ILE A 106 -3.12 -5.01 4.74
C ILE A 106 -1.83 -4.40 5.27
N ASN A 107 -1.06 -5.19 6.02
CA ASN A 107 0.20 -4.74 6.60
C ASN A 107 1.28 -4.71 5.52
N THR A 108 1.98 -3.60 5.40
CA THR A 108 3.00 -3.41 4.37
C THR A 108 4.16 -2.54 4.88
N GLU A 109 5.29 -2.59 4.18
CA GLU A 109 6.42 -1.70 4.43
C GLU A 109 6.47 -0.56 3.40
N TYR A 110 5.55 -0.58 2.43
CA TYR A 110 5.62 0.24 1.22
C TYR A 110 4.94 1.59 1.34
N GLY A 111 4.23 1.90 2.43
CA GLY A 111 3.58 3.19 2.63
C GLY A 111 2.17 3.08 3.20
N ASN A 112 1.43 4.17 3.16
CA ASN A 112 0.10 4.27 3.76
C ASN A 112 -0.91 4.60 2.70
N ILE A 113 -1.92 3.75 2.54
CA ILE A 113 -3.05 3.96 1.63
C ILE A 113 -4.32 3.83 2.45
N ALA A 114 -5.24 4.77 2.30
CA ALA A 114 -6.52 4.73 2.96
C ALA A 114 -7.63 4.92 1.93
N GLY A 115 -8.71 4.16 2.08
CA GLY A 115 -9.78 4.17 1.10
C GLY A 115 -11.08 3.61 1.62
N ASN A 116 -12.05 3.59 0.72
CA ASN A 116 -13.34 2.96 0.96
C ASN A 116 -13.61 1.89 -0.11
N PHE A 117 -14.43 0.90 0.26
CA PHE A 117 -14.95 -0.06 -0.68
C PHE A 117 -16.41 -0.40 -0.36
N SER A 118 -17.09 -0.86 -1.39
CA SER A 118 -18.47 -1.33 -1.40
C SER A 118 -18.51 -2.72 -2.04
N GLU A 119 -19.71 -3.24 -2.30
CA GLU A 119 -19.88 -4.53 -2.95
C GLU A 119 -19.18 -4.64 -4.31
N ASN A 120 -19.20 -3.55 -5.10
CA ASN A 120 -18.78 -3.60 -6.51
C ASN A 120 -17.66 -2.62 -6.87
N SER A 121 -17.29 -1.72 -5.97
CA SER A 121 -16.30 -0.69 -6.25
C SER A 121 -15.63 -0.15 -4.99
N GLY A 122 -14.50 0.52 -5.18
CA GLY A 122 -13.86 1.29 -4.13
C GLY A 122 -12.85 2.29 -4.69
N ASP A 123 -12.37 3.12 -3.79
CA ASP A 123 -11.39 4.16 -4.05
C ASP A 123 -10.41 4.22 -2.89
N ALA A 124 -9.16 4.60 -3.18
CA ALA A 124 -8.17 4.79 -2.15
C ALA A 124 -7.13 5.81 -2.54
N LYS A 125 -6.57 6.49 -1.54
CA LYS A 125 -5.49 7.47 -1.73
C LYS A 125 -4.44 7.32 -0.66
N GLY A 126 -3.23 7.76 -0.95
CA GLY A 126 -2.17 7.74 0.04
C GLY A 126 -0.81 7.98 -0.55
N THR A 127 0.20 7.36 0.07
CA THR A 127 1.58 7.49 -0.35
C THR A 127 2.29 6.14 -0.36
N LEU A 128 3.13 5.92 -1.37
CA LEU A 128 4.02 4.78 -1.45
C LEU A 128 5.48 5.23 -1.43
N ALA A 129 6.33 4.54 -0.66
CA ALA A 129 7.77 4.71 -0.69
C ALA A 129 8.30 4.20 -2.04
N VAL A 130 8.96 5.09 -2.78
CA VAL A 130 9.57 4.79 -4.09
C VAL A 130 11.09 4.82 -4.04
N GLY A 131 11.67 5.18 -2.88
CA GLY A 131 13.10 5.14 -2.61
C GLY A 131 13.44 5.79 -1.27
N PRO A 132 14.73 5.80 -0.87
CA PRO A 132 15.16 6.42 0.38
C PRO A 132 14.75 7.89 0.45
N GLY A 133 13.88 8.24 1.40
CA GLY A 133 13.37 9.61 1.58
C GLY A 133 12.43 10.10 0.47
N MET A 134 11.93 9.22 -0.41
CA MET A 134 11.05 9.58 -1.52
C MET A 134 9.74 8.80 -1.47
N SER A 135 8.63 9.51 -1.61
CA SER A 135 7.28 8.95 -1.69
C SER A 135 6.55 9.44 -2.94
N ALA A 136 5.73 8.57 -3.52
CA ALA A 136 4.75 8.94 -4.54
C ALA A 136 3.38 9.06 -3.89
N GLU A 137 2.64 10.10 -4.23
CA GLU A 137 1.21 10.19 -3.96
C GLU A 137 0.47 9.22 -4.87
N VAL A 138 -0.50 8.50 -4.34
CA VAL A 138 -1.25 7.49 -5.09
C VAL A 138 -2.74 7.75 -4.97
N ASP A 139 -3.44 7.63 -6.09
CA ASP A 139 -4.90 7.60 -6.21
C ASP A 139 -5.29 6.31 -6.94
N ILE A 140 -6.26 5.56 -6.42
CA ILE A 140 -6.67 4.26 -6.92
C ILE A 140 -8.19 4.24 -7.00
N GLN A 141 -8.71 3.73 -8.11
CA GLN A 141 -10.10 3.36 -8.27
C GLN A 141 -10.18 1.90 -8.72
N PHE A 142 -11.09 1.14 -8.14
CA PHE A 142 -11.23 -0.28 -8.46
C PHE A 142 -12.69 -0.72 -8.46
N SER A 143 -12.97 -1.76 -9.22
CA SER A 143 -14.27 -2.40 -9.35
C SER A 143 -14.14 -3.91 -9.39
N ARG A 144 -15.21 -4.59 -8.97
CA ARG A 144 -15.27 -6.05 -8.99
C ARG A 144 -15.45 -6.55 -10.41
N VAL A 145 -14.85 -7.70 -10.71
CA VAL A 145 -15.07 -8.42 -11.97
C VAL A 145 -16.12 -9.50 -11.70
N GLU A 146 -17.23 -9.44 -12.42
CA GLU A 146 -18.26 -10.50 -12.42
C GLU A 146 -17.72 -11.85 -12.93
#